data_AF-A0A534ZTM7-F1
#
_entry.id   AF-A0A534ZTM7-F1
#
_cell.length_a   1.000
_cell.length_b   1.000
_cell.length_c   1.000
_cell.angle_alpha   90.00
_cell.angle_beta   90.00
_cell.angle_gamma   90.00
#
_symmetry.space_group_name_H-M   'P 1'
#
loop_
_entity.id
_entity.type
_entity.pdbx_description
1 polymer ?
#
loop_
_entity_poly.entity_id
_entity_poly.type
_entity_poly.pdbx_seq_one_letter_code
_entity_poly.pdbx_strand_id
1 'polypeptide(L)'
;MKRILAAIIAGLITFAGVYGLAASLNLTSDSLGAGTATVAACQAGALNATYASTYSATAPGYTVGTVTVTGLAATCYSKPYKITLSGAGNASLGEATGTTPASGTSFAATFSPAVAAASVTGISVVISG
;
A
#
# COMPACT_ATOMS: atom_id res chain seq x y z
N MET A 1 -24.72 41.02 -13.38
CA MET A 1 -24.02 40.83 -12.08
C MET A 1 -24.63 39.73 -11.20
N LYS A 2 -25.95 39.65 -11.00
CA LYS A 2 -26.60 38.61 -10.17
C LYS A 2 -26.47 37.15 -10.68
N ARG A 3 -26.34 36.94 -12.00
CA ARG A 3 -26.16 35.59 -12.60
C ARG A 3 -24.74 35.03 -12.45
N ILE A 4 -23.74 35.91 -12.35
CA ILE A 4 -22.33 35.50 -12.17
C ILE A 4 -22.10 35.10 -10.70
N LEU A 5 -22.72 35.81 -9.77
CA LEU A 5 -22.66 35.46 -8.34
C LEU A 5 -23.27 34.08 -8.06
N ALA A 6 -24.37 33.73 -8.73
CA ALA A 6 -25.01 32.42 -8.62
C ALA A 6 -24.12 31.28 -9.17
N ALA A 7 -23.37 31.53 -10.25
CA ALA A 7 -22.45 30.56 -10.84
C ALA A 7 -21.23 30.29 -9.93
N ILE A 8 -20.72 31.32 -9.25
CA ILE A 8 -19.59 31.19 -8.32
C ILE A 8 -20.01 30.40 -7.06
N ILE A 9 -21.20 30.67 -6.52
CA ILE A 9 -21.74 29.93 -5.37
C ILE A 9 -21.97 28.46 -5.74
N ALA A 10 -22.53 28.17 -6.92
CA ALA A 10 -22.73 26.80 -7.38
C ALA A 10 -21.41 26.03 -7.56
N GLY A 11 -20.35 26.68 -8.03
CA GLY A 11 -19.01 26.07 -8.18
C GLY A 11 -18.30 25.77 -6.85
N LEU A 12 -18.55 26.56 -5.80
CA LEU A 12 -17.99 26.30 -4.47
C LEU A 12 -18.65 25.10 -3.78
N ILE A 13 -19.94 24.86 -4.02
CA ILE A 13 -20.67 23.73 -3.42
C ILE A 13 -20.22 22.39 -4.03
N THR A 14 -19.88 22.35 -5.32
CA THR A 14 -19.38 21.12 -5.96
C THR A 14 -17.95 20.79 -5.56
N PHE A 15 -17.09 21.79 -5.33
CA PHE A 15 -15.72 21.56 -4.87
C PHE A 15 -15.64 21.15 -3.39
N ALA A 16 -16.54 21.66 -2.54
CA ALA A 16 -16.63 21.23 -1.13
C ALA A 16 -17.18 19.80 -0.96
N GLY A 17 -17.96 19.30 -1.92
CA GLY A 17 -18.47 17.92 -1.91
C GLY A 17 -17.40 16.85 -2.14
N VAL A 18 -16.27 17.19 -2.76
CA VAL A 18 -15.20 16.24 -3.09
C VAL A 18 -14.17 16.11 -1.96
N TYR A 19 -14.01 17.13 -1.12
CA TYR A 19 -13.14 17.04 0.07
C TYR A 19 -13.81 16.35 1.28
N GLY A 20 -15.10 16.03 1.20
CA GLY A 20 -15.87 15.34 2.24
C GLY A 20 -16.03 13.83 2.05
N LEU A 21 -15.71 13.27 0.87
CA LEU A 21 -15.76 11.82 0.63
C LEU A 21 -14.44 11.12 1.00
N ALA A 22 -13.81 11.59 2.07
CA ALA A 22 -12.71 10.92 2.77
C ALA A 22 -13.07 10.64 4.25
N ALA A 23 -14.37 10.63 4.59
CA ALA A 23 -14.83 10.41 5.97
C ALA A 23 -15.99 9.40 6.04
N SER A 24 -15.77 8.19 5.54
CA SER A 24 -16.39 6.99 6.11
C SER A 24 -15.64 5.73 5.71
N LEU A 25 -14.31 5.76 5.79
CA LEU A 25 -13.58 4.54 6.10
C LEU A 25 -13.59 4.47 7.62
N ASN A 26 -14.54 3.69 8.11
CA ASN A 26 -14.63 3.23 9.47
C ASN A 26 -13.23 2.83 9.94
N LEU A 27 -12.61 3.70 10.75
CA LEU A 27 -11.37 3.45 11.47
C LEU A 27 -11.66 2.36 12.51
N THR A 28 -11.77 1.13 12.05
CA THR A 28 -11.30 -0.01 12.82
C THR A 28 -9.81 -0.08 12.52
N SER A 29 -8.99 0.11 13.55
CA SER A 29 -7.54 0.03 13.48
C SER A 29 -7.06 -1.22 12.70
N ASP A 30 -5.90 -1.07 12.05
CA ASP A 30 -5.03 -2.15 11.53
C ASP A 30 -5.17 -2.67 10.08
N SER A 31 -5.55 -1.85 9.10
CA SER A 31 -5.08 -2.12 7.73
C SER A 31 -5.04 -0.85 6.88
N LEU A 32 -3.83 -0.26 6.76
CA LEU A 32 -3.55 0.80 5.78
C LEU A 32 -3.77 0.22 4.39
N GLY A 33 -4.81 0.71 3.73
CA GLY A 33 -5.24 0.28 2.41
C GLY A 33 -4.17 0.53 1.34
N ALA A 34 -3.45 -0.53 1.01
CA ALA A 34 -2.65 -0.61 -0.21
C ALA A 34 -2.90 -1.98 -0.84
N GLY A 35 -4.09 -2.13 -1.40
CA GLY A 35 -4.55 -3.31 -2.10
C GLY A 35 -4.90 -3.00 -3.54
N THR A 36 -3.93 -2.62 -4.37
CA THR A 36 -4.09 -2.80 -5.82
C THR A 36 -3.86 -4.28 -6.12
N ALA A 37 -4.87 -5.10 -5.81
CA ALA A 37 -4.90 -6.50 -6.18
C ALA A 37 -5.22 -6.60 -7.68
N THR A 38 -4.21 -6.44 -8.54
CA THR A 38 -4.26 -7.00 -9.89
C THR A 38 -3.36 -8.23 -9.93
N VAL A 39 -3.86 -9.32 -9.34
CA VAL A 39 -3.35 -10.68 -9.58
C VAL A 39 -4.55 -11.58 -9.90
N ALA A 40 -5.30 -11.23 -10.94
CA ALA A 40 -6.49 -11.99 -11.36
C ALA A 40 -6.16 -13.44 -11.82
N ALA A 41 -4.88 -13.81 -11.98
CA ALA A 41 -4.50 -15.14 -12.48
C ALA A 41 -4.21 -16.19 -11.38
N CYS A 42 -3.70 -15.78 -10.20
CA CYS A 42 -3.34 -16.76 -9.16
C CYS A 42 -3.91 -16.43 -7.78
N GLN A 43 -4.41 -15.22 -7.52
CA GLN A 43 -4.94 -14.85 -6.21
C GLN A 43 -6.39 -14.39 -6.26
N ALA A 44 -7.30 -15.23 -5.75
CA ALA A 44 -8.73 -14.92 -5.65
C ALA A 44 -9.09 -14.25 -4.30
N GLY A 45 -8.26 -14.47 -3.27
CA GLY A 45 -8.46 -13.89 -1.93
C GLY A 45 -7.75 -12.55 -1.75
N ALA A 46 -8.12 -11.82 -0.69
CA ALA A 46 -7.39 -10.64 -0.28
C ALA A 46 -6.00 -11.02 0.26
N LEU A 47 -4.96 -10.34 -0.22
CA LEU A 47 -3.63 -10.36 0.37
C LEU A 47 -3.54 -9.23 1.40
N ASN A 48 -2.95 -9.52 2.55
CA ASN A 48 -2.67 -8.51 3.57
C ASN A 48 -1.16 -8.34 3.70
N ALA A 49 -0.67 -7.13 3.44
CA ALA A 49 0.73 -6.77 3.55
C ALA A 49 0.92 -5.86 4.77
N THR A 50 1.77 -6.27 5.70
CA THR A 50 2.06 -5.52 6.93
C THR A 50 3.56 -5.41 7.09
N TYR A 51 4.05 -4.29 7.60
CA TYR A 51 5.46 -4.13 7.95
C TYR A 51 5.64 -3.90 9.44
N ALA A 52 6.79 -4.34 9.94
CA ALA A 52 7.29 -3.93 11.24
C ALA A 52 8.29 -2.80 11.04
N SER A 53 8.21 -1.77 11.88
CA SER A 53 9.21 -0.71 11.91
C SER A 53 10.22 -0.98 13.02
N THR A 54 11.50 -0.92 12.70
CA THR A 54 12.60 -1.07 13.65
C THR A 54 13.38 0.23 13.75
N TYR A 55 13.74 0.63 14.96
CA TYR A 55 14.58 1.81 15.15
C TYR A 55 16.00 1.52 14.63
N SER A 56 16.49 2.37 13.72
CA SER A 56 17.85 2.31 13.21
C SER A 56 18.71 3.38 13.87
N ALA A 57 19.80 2.97 14.50
CA ALA A 57 20.78 3.91 15.07
C ALA A 57 21.75 4.48 14.00
N THR A 58 21.92 3.78 12.87
CA THR A 58 22.79 4.20 11.77
C THR A 58 22.12 5.21 10.83
N ALA A 59 20.80 5.17 10.72
CA ALA A 59 19.98 6.21 10.11
C ALA A 59 18.91 6.63 11.13
N PRO A 60 19.13 7.71 11.91
CA PRO A 60 18.32 8.00 13.09
C PRO A 60 16.83 8.10 12.71
N GLY A 61 16.05 7.10 13.15
CA GLY A 61 14.63 6.99 12.85
C GLY A 61 14.13 5.55 12.77
N TYR A 62 12.82 5.40 12.53
CA TYR A 62 12.20 4.10 12.28
C TYR A 62 12.33 3.73 10.80
N THR A 63 12.77 2.51 10.53
CA THR A 63 12.90 1.97 9.18
C THR A 63 12.05 0.71 9.01
N VAL A 64 11.58 0.50 7.78
CA VAL A 64 10.93 -0.70 7.31
C VAL A 64 12.00 -1.57 6.65
N GLY A 65 12.40 -2.63 7.34
CA GLY A 65 13.31 -3.64 6.81
C GLY A 65 12.57 -4.84 6.23
N THR A 66 11.37 -5.14 6.72
CA THR A 66 10.60 -6.33 6.33
C THR A 66 9.12 -6.02 6.16
N VAL A 67 8.56 -6.55 5.07
CA VAL A 67 7.11 -6.61 4.84
C VAL A 67 6.70 -8.07 4.87
N THR A 68 5.77 -8.41 5.76
CA THR A 68 5.11 -9.71 5.81
C THR A 68 3.82 -9.65 5.01
N VAL A 69 3.70 -10.55 4.04
CA VAL A 69 2.47 -10.75 3.26
C VAL A 69 1.81 -12.02 3.74
N THR A 70 0.51 -11.94 4.07
CA THR A 70 -0.32 -13.05 4.52
C THR A 70 -1.53 -13.25 3.60
N GLY A 71 -2.10 -14.45 3.63
CA GLY A 71 -3.27 -14.80 2.83
C GLY A 71 -2.93 -15.36 1.45
N LEU A 72 -1.67 -15.75 1.21
CA LEU A 72 -1.21 -16.34 -0.05
C LEU A 72 -1.99 -17.62 -0.39
N ALA A 73 -2.56 -17.68 -1.59
CA ALA A 73 -3.19 -18.88 -2.12
C ALA A 73 -2.18 -19.86 -2.73
N ALA A 74 -2.51 -21.15 -2.69
CA ALA A 74 -1.68 -22.23 -3.23
C ALA A 74 -1.41 -22.13 -4.73
N THR A 75 -2.33 -21.51 -5.47
CA THR A 75 -2.19 -21.20 -6.89
C THR A 75 -1.08 -20.19 -7.18
N CYS A 76 -0.66 -19.40 -6.19
CA CYS A 76 0.45 -18.46 -6.30
C CYS A 76 1.79 -19.00 -5.77
N TYR A 77 1.94 -20.30 -5.48
CA TYR A 77 3.20 -20.84 -4.97
C TYR A 77 4.31 -20.86 -6.02
N SER A 78 5.56 -20.68 -5.55
CA SER A 78 6.77 -20.64 -6.40
C SER A 78 6.74 -19.61 -7.55
N LYS A 79 5.96 -18.53 -7.39
CA LYS A 79 5.81 -17.46 -8.36
C LYS A 79 6.73 -16.30 -8.01
N PRO A 80 7.34 -15.63 -8.99
CA PRO A 80 8.07 -14.39 -8.72
C PRO A 80 7.13 -13.31 -8.20
N TYR A 81 7.55 -12.59 -7.16
CA TYR A 81 6.84 -11.43 -6.63
C TYR A 81 7.71 -10.17 -6.71
N LYS A 82 7.04 -9.03 -6.73
CA LYS A 82 7.61 -7.70 -6.53
C LYS A 82 6.74 -6.92 -5.54
N ILE A 83 7.37 -6.42 -4.49
CA ILE A 83 6.73 -5.57 -3.50
C ILE A 83 7.40 -4.21 -3.55
N THR A 84 6.63 -3.16 -3.77
CA THR A 84 7.11 -1.78 -3.87
C THR A 84 6.54 -1.00 -2.70
N LEU A 85 7.40 -0.37 -1.91
CA LEU A 85 7.00 0.62 -0.92
C LEU A 85 6.86 1.97 -1.63
N SER A 86 5.70 2.59 -1.52
CA SER A 86 5.42 3.90 -2.11
C SER A 86 5.30 4.97 -1.03
N GLY A 87 5.76 6.17 -1.38
CA GLY A 87 5.60 7.37 -0.58
C GLY A 87 4.66 8.38 -1.21
N ALA A 88 4.68 9.60 -0.69
CA ALA A 88 3.84 10.70 -1.16
C ALA A 88 3.90 10.85 -2.70
N GLY A 89 2.74 11.03 -3.34
CA GLY A 89 2.64 11.13 -4.79
C GLY A 89 2.92 9.83 -5.55
N ASN A 90 2.85 8.67 -4.87
CA ASN A 90 3.18 7.34 -5.41
C ASN A 90 4.66 7.18 -5.81
N ALA A 91 5.56 7.93 -5.18
CA ALA A 91 6.99 7.79 -5.41
C ALA A 91 7.48 6.41 -4.90
N SER A 92 8.21 5.66 -5.73
CA SER A 92 8.81 4.40 -5.30
C SER A 92 9.97 4.67 -4.33
N LEU A 93 9.88 4.15 -3.11
CA LEU A 93 10.89 4.31 -2.06
C LEU A 93 11.84 3.11 -1.96
N GLY A 94 11.40 1.97 -2.48
CA GLY A 94 12.16 0.73 -2.46
C GLY A 94 11.34 -0.43 -3.01
N GLU A 95 12.03 -1.39 -3.60
CA GLU A 95 11.42 -2.59 -4.14
C GLU A 95 12.11 -3.83 -3.55
N ALA A 96 11.31 -4.80 -3.12
CA ALA A 96 11.75 -6.12 -2.73
C ALA A 96 11.20 -7.13 -3.74
N THR A 97 12.09 -7.93 -4.32
CA THR A 97 11.74 -9.00 -5.26
C THR A 97 12.15 -10.34 -4.68
N GLY A 98 11.46 -11.38 -5.12
CA GLY A 98 11.77 -12.75 -4.70
C GLY A 98 10.79 -13.74 -5.31
N THR A 99 10.77 -14.93 -4.75
CA THR A 99 9.79 -15.97 -5.09
C THR A 99 8.94 -16.29 -3.88
N THR A 100 7.63 -16.43 -4.11
CA THR A 100 6.71 -16.88 -3.07
C THR A 100 7.09 -18.30 -2.63
N PRO A 101 6.83 -18.68 -1.37
CA PRO A 101 7.14 -20.02 -0.89
C PRO A 101 6.37 -21.09 -1.67
N ALA A 102 6.90 -22.32 -1.64
CA ALA A 102 6.26 -23.49 -2.24
C ALA A 102 5.08 -24.03 -1.40
N SER A 103 4.91 -23.52 -0.18
CA SER A 103 3.85 -23.90 0.77
C SER A 103 3.61 -22.81 1.80
N GLY A 104 2.47 -22.89 2.49
CA GLY A 104 2.08 -21.93 3.53
C GLY A 104 1.33 -20.70 2.98
N THR A 105 0.76 -19.91 3.88
CA THR A 105 -0.11 -18.77 3.52
C THR A 105 0.58 -17.41 3.67
N SER A 106 1.87 -17.39 4.05
CA SER A 106 2.57 -16.17 4.40
C SER A 106 4.03 -16.20 3.96
N PHE A 107 4.57 -15.03 3.63
CA PHE A 107 5.99 -14.85 3.32
C PHE A 107 6.46 -13.46 3.74
N ALA A 108 7.77 -13.31 3.92
CA ALA A 108 8.39 -12.03 4.24
C ALA A 108 9.29 -11.59 3.08
N ALA A 109 9.22 -10.31 2.76
CA ALA A 109 10.10 -9.65 1.82
C ALA A 109 10.95 -8.63 2.56
N THR A 110 12.26 -8.71 2.34
CA THR A 110 13.26 -7.85 2.97
C THR A 110 13.65 -6.71 2.05
N PHE A 111 13.72 -5.49 2.59
CA PHE A 111 14.19 -4.30 1.89
C PHE A 111 15.62 -3.99 2.31
N SER A 112 16.51 -3.92 1.33
CA SER A 112 17.91 -3.53 1.54
C SER A 112 18.33 -2.52 0.46
N PRO A 113 18.63 -1.26 0.83
CA PRO A 113 18.62 -0.71 2.18
C PRO A 113 17.19 -0.60 2.77
N ALA A 114 17.10 -0.55 4.10
CA ALA A 114 15.82 -0.36 4.79
C ALA A 114 15.24 1.02 4.47
N VAL A 115 13.92 1.10 4.30
CA VAL A 115 13.21 2.32 3.88
C VAL A 115 12.76 3.11 5.11
N ALA A 116 12.86 4.44 5.10
CA ALA A 116 12.35 5.26 6.20
C ALA A 116 10.84 5.10 6.36
N ALA A 117 10.39 4.64 7.53
CA ALA A 117 8.98 4.34 7.79
C ALA A 117 8.09 5.59 7.67
N ALA A 118 8.62 6.78 8.01
CA ALA A 118 7.91 8.04 7.88
C ALA A 118 7.58 8.43 6.43
N SER A 119 8.31 7.89 5.46
CA SER A 119 8.09 8.18 4.04
C SER A 119 7.07 7.23 3.42
N VAL A 120 6.84 6.06 4.01
CA VAL A 120 5.96 5.01 3.46
C VAL A 120 4.51 5.43 3.65
N THR A 121 3.81 5.62 2.53
CA THR A 121 2.37 5.91 2.47
C THR A 121 1.57 4.77 1.83
N GLY A 122 2.23 3.79 1.22
CA GLY A 122 1.59 2.65 0.58
C GLY A 122 2.53 1.46 0.32
N ILE A 123 1.93 0.31 0.08
CA ILE A 123 2.60 -0.95 -0.25
C ILE A 123 1.91 -1.56 -1.48
N SER A 124 2.62 -1.72 -2.57
CA SER A 124 2.09 -2.41 -3.76
C SER A 124 2.69 -3.80 -3.83
N VAL A 125 1.85 -4.83 -3.92
CA VAL A 125 2.28 -6.23 -4.08
C VAL A 125 1.84 -6.74 -5.45
N VAL A 126 2.80 -7.25 -6.22
CA VAL A 126 2.58 -7.91 -7.50
C VAL A 126 3.16 -9.32 -7.43
N ILE A 127 2.36 -10.32 -7.78
CA ILE A 127 2.83 -11.70 -7.96
C ILE A 127 2.63 -12.03 -9.43
N SER A 128 3.74 -12.25 -10.13
CA SER A 128 3.73 -12.54 -11.57
C SER A 128 3.66 -14.04 -11.77
N GLY A 129 2.68 -14.51 -12.54
CA GLY A 129 2.36 -15.92 -12.65
C GLY A 129 1.90 -16.40 -14.00
#